data_AF-A0A2E5EKW1-F1
#
_entry.id   AF-A0A2E5EKW1-F1
#
_cell.length_a   1.000
_cell.length_b   1.000
_cell.length_c   1.000
_cell.angle_alpha   90.00
_cell.angle_beta   90.00
_cell.angle_gamma   90.00
#
_symmetry.space_group_name_H-M   'P 1'
#
loop_
_entity.id
_entity.type
_entity.pdbx_description
1 polymer ?
#
loop_
_entity_poly.entity_id
_entity_poly.type
_entity_poly.pdbx_seq_one_letter_code
_entity_poly.pdbx_strand_id
1 'polypeptide(L)'
;MSSIRTLILILTVVCSIPLTGALRPNIVIIFTDDQGYADLACYGNTKNKTPRLDRLAEEGTRFTSFYSQTVCGPSRSALLTGRYPQISLGWSMPANEITFAELIRKVGYQTACIGKWDVSNRRPIIDRMPNAQGFDYFYGALGANDAGRVKFHENNEDAGMTDDMGSLTRLYIDKTTRLPVRVQQYGFPRKSGGQPPLLEEYTYSNVKTNIGLEGNDF
;
A
#
# COMPACT_ATOMS: atom_id res chain seq x y z
N MET A 1 -16.85 51.03 -32.48
CA MET A 1 -17.49 49.79 -32.01
C MET A 1 -16.73 48.50 -32.39
N SER A 2 -15.48 48.55 -32.88
CA SER A 2 -14.69 47.33 -33.19
C SER A 2 -13.67 46.94 -32.11
N SER A 3 -13.21 47.86 -31.25
CA SER A 3 -12.15 47.57 -30.26
C SER A 3 -12.61 46.78 -29.02
N ILE A 4 -13.91 46.74 -28.71
CA ILE A 4 -14.46 45.97 -27.56
C ILE A 4 -14.59 44.48 -27.91
N ARG A 5 -14.82 44.14 -29.19
CA ARG A 5 -14.93 42.75 -29.63
C ARG A 5 -13.58 42.01 -29.61
N THR A 6 -12.50 42.71 -29.89
CA THR A 6 -11.13 42.14 -29.84
C THR A 6 -10.66 41.85 -28.42
N LEU A 7 -11.09 42.65 -27.43
CA LEU A 7 -10.71 42.46 -26.02
C LEU A 7 -11.42 41.24 -25.38
N ILE A 8 -12.65 40.94 -25.79
CA ILE A 8 -13.41 39.78 -25.32
C ILE A 8 -12.82 38.47 -25.87
N LEU A 9 -12.31 38.48 -27.11
CA LEU A 9 -11.72 37.30 -27.74
C LEU A 9 -10.38 36.90 -27.10
N ILE A 10 -9.60 37.87 -26.63
CA ILE A 10 -8.30 37.62 -25.95
C ILE A 10 -8.53 37.10 -24.52
N LEU A 11 -9.63 37.48 -23.85
CA LEU A 11 -9.95 37.02 -22.50
C LEU A 11 -10.45 35.56 -22.45
N THR A 12 -11.07 35.07 -23.52
CA THR A 12 -11.53 33.67 -23.61
C THR A 12 -10.44 32.64 -23.90
N VAL A 13 -9.27 33.05 -24.40
CA VAL A 13 -8.20 32.10 -24.80
C VAL A 13 -7.21 31.78 -23.67
N VAL A 14 -7.28 32.48 -22.53
CA VAL A 14 -6.34 32.29 -21.40
C VAL A 14 -6.81 31.23 -20.38
N CYS A 15 -8.04 30.70 -20.48
CA CYS A 15 -8.55 29.73 -19.50
C CYS A 15 -8.77 28.34 -20.08
N SER A 16 -7.69 27.72 -20.57
CA SER A 16 -7.66 26.28 -20.84
C SER A 16 -6.26 25.75 -20.56
N ILE A 17 -5.74 26.00 -19.36
CA ILE A 17 -4.70 25.13 -18.83
C ILE A 17 -5.42 23.81 -18.56
N PRO A 18 -5.12 22.71 -19.29
CA PRO A 18 -5.64 21.42 -18.89
C PRO A 18 -5.17 21.21 -17.47
N LEU A 19 -6.11 21.06 -16.54
CA LEU A 19 -5.82 20.53 -15.23
C LEU A 19 -5.31 19.11 -15.51
N THR A 20 -4.01 18.95 -15.71
CA THR A 20 -3.36 17.64 -15.67
C THR A 20 -3.71 17.10 -14.31
N GLY A 21 -4.75 16.26 -14.26
CA GLY A 21 -5.26 15.68 -13.02
C GLY A 21 -4.06 15.18 -12.25
N ALA A 22 -3.92 15.65 -11.00
CA ALA A 22 -2.79 15.29 -10.17
C ALA A 22 -2.57 13.79 -10.29
N LEU A 23 -1.39 13.39 -10.79
CA LEU A 23 -1.02 11.99 -10.93
C LEU A 23 -1.28 11.34 -9.57
N ARG A 24 -2.24 10.42 -9.52
CA ARG A 24 -2.58 9.72 -8.27
C ARG A 24 -1.37 8.83 -7.95
N PRO A 25 -0.63 9.09 -6.86
CA PRO A 25 0.57 8.31 -6.57
C PRO A 25 0.17 6.91 -6.12
N ASN A 26 1.01 5.92 -6.44
CA ASN A 26 0.94 4.61 -5.81
C ASN A 26 1.43 4.74 -4.36
N ILE A 27 0.66 4.20 -3.41
CA ILE A 27 0.99 4.26 -1.98
C ILE A 27 1.44 2.86 -1.56
N VAL A 28 2.68 2.75 -1.10
CA VAL A 28 3.24 1.50 -0.57
C VAL A 28 3.65 1.74 0.88
N ILE A 29 3.00 1.04 1.81
CA ILE A 29 3.32 1.09 3.23
C ILE A 29 4.06 -0.18 3.61
N ILE A 30 5.34 -0.03 3.97
CA ILE A 30 6.16 -1.12 4.51
C ILE A 30 6.12 -0.98 6.04
N PHE A 31 5.49 -1.94 6.71
CA PHE A 31 5.33 -1.93 8.17
C PHE A 31 6.03 -3.14 8.79
N THR A 32 7.23 -2.90 9.31
CA THR A 32 8.10 -3.91 9.90
C THR A 32 7.63 -4.34 11.29
N ASP A 33 7.82 -5.61 11.64
CA ASP A 33 7.47 -6.16 12.95
C ASP A 33 8.74 -6.23 13.82
N ASP A 34 8.65 -5.75 15.06
CA ASP A 34 9.71 -5.77 16.08
C ASP A 34 11.07 -5.18 15.68
N GLN A 35 11.08 -4.25 14.71
CA GLN A 35 12.29 -3.51 14.33
C GLN A 35 12.56 -2.36 15.31
N GLY A 36 13.74 -2.36 15.92
CA GLY A 36 14.23 -1.30 16.78
C GLY A 36 14.78 -0.09 16.00
N TYR A 37 14.85 1.06 16.68
CA TYR A 37 15.36 2.30 16.11
C TYR A 37 16.79 2.16 15.52
N ALA A 38 17.64 1.41 16.20
CA ALA A 38 19.06 1.24 15.84
C ALA A 38 19.33 -0.01 14.99
N ASP A 39 18.31 -0.64 14.38
CA ASP A 39 18.52 -1.87 13.58
C ASP A 39 19.02 -1.62 12.16
N LEU A 40 18.78 -0.42 11.61
CA LEU A 40 19.21 -0.07 10.25
C LEU A 40 20.58 0.60 10.26
N ALA A 41 21.39 0.35 9.23
CA ALA A 41 22.69 0.98 9.10
C ALA A 41 22.58 2.50 8.95
N CYS A 42 21.55 2.99 8.25
CA CYS A 42 21.24 4.42 8.18
C CYS A 42 20.83 5.04 9.53
N TYR A 43 20.67 4.27 10.62
CA TYR A 43 20.49 4.77 11.99
C TYR A 43 21.69 4.44 12.91
N GLY A 44 22.83 4.03 12.34
CA GLY A 44 24.08 3.78 13.06
C GLY A 44 24.40 2.32 13.34
N ASN A 45 23.60 1.36 12.86
CA ASN A 45 23.93 -0.05 12.99
C ASN A 45 25.16 -0.42 12.15
N THR A 46 26.15 -1.07 12.75
CA THR A 46 27.38 -1.51 12.04
C THR A 46 27.38 -2.99 11.67
N LYS A 47 26.39 -3.77 12.13
CA LYS A 47 26.31 -5.22 11.97
C LYS A 47 25.29 -5.64 10.92
N ASN A 48 24.10 -5.07 10.95
CA ASN A 48 23.00 -5.39 10.05
C ASN A 48 23.26 -4.75 8.68
N LYS A 49 23.03 -5.51 7.61
CA LYS A 49 23.20 -5.04 6.22
C LYS A 49 21.83 -4.69 5.64
N THR A 50 21.54 -3.40 5.51
CA THR A 50 20.22 -2.89 5.08
C THR A 50 20.27 -2.03 3.81
N PRO A 51 21.06 -2.39 2.78
CA PRO A 51 21.42 -1.47 1.69
C PRO A 51 20.22 -0.89 0.92
N ARG A 52 19.12 -1.64 0.81
CA ARG A 52 17.88 -1.17 0.15
C ARG A 52 17.13 -0.13 0.98
N LEU A 53 17.09 -0.30 2.30
CA LEU A 53 16.47 0.69 3.22
C LEU A 53 17.39 1.89 3.44
N ASP A 54 18.70 1.68 3.42
CA ASP A 54 19.68 2.76 3.51
C ASP A 54 19.58 3.68 2.28
N ARG A 55 19.50 3.09 1.08
CA ARG A 55 19.25 3.82 -0.16
C ARG A 55 17.91 4.56 -0.13
N LEU A 56 16.83 3.93 0.35
CA LEU A 56 15.53 4.61 0.49
C LEU A 56 15.61 5.83 1.42
N ALA A 57 16.39 5.73 2.50
CA ALA A 57 16.61 6.84 3.42
C ALA A 57 17.47 7.98 2.82
N GLU A 58 18.41 7.64 1.94
CA GLU A 58 19.27 8.59 1.22
C GLU A 58 18.51 9.32 0.10
N GLU A 59 17.69 8.60 -0.67
CA GLU A 59 16.90 9.15 -1.77
C GLU A 59 15.60 9.83 -1.30
N GLY A 60 15.25 9.69 -0.01
CA GLY A 60 13.98 10.10 0.56
C GLY A 60 14.09 10.94 1.83
N THR A 61 13.03 10.89 2.64
CA THR A 61 13.00 11.55 3.94
C THR A 61 13.23 10.53 5.05
N ARG A 62 14.19 10.79 5.93
CA ARG A 62 14.51 9.97 7.10
C ARG A 62 14.13 10.71 8.39
N PHE A 63 13.24 10.13 9.19
CA PHE A 63 12.79 10.71 10.46
C PHE A 63 13.69 10.27 11.63
N THR A 64 14.20 11.20 12.42
CA THR A 64 14.93 10.89 13.67
C THR A 64 14.01 10.88 14.91
N SER A 65 12.74 11.21 14.72
CA SER A 65 11.72 11.21 15.78
C SER A 65 10.38 10.78 15.18
N PHE A 66 10.17 9.47 15.10
CA PHE A 66 8.94 8.82 14.65
C PHE A 66 8.52 7.81 15.72
N TYR A 67 7.26 7.86 16.16
CA TYR A 67 6.79 7.10 17.31
C TYR A 67 5.68 6.13 16.93
N SER A 68 5.70 4.95 17.54
CA SER A 68 4.68 3.92 17.41
C SER A 68 4.23 3.45 18.80
N GLN A 69 3.19 2.63 18.84
CA GLN A 69 2.86 1.89 20.05
C GLN A 69 3.83 0.73 20.21
N THR A 70 4.17 0.39 21.45
CA THR A 70 5.19 -0.62 21.78
C THR A 70 4.75 -2.07 21.55
N VAL A 71 3.52 -2.28 21.07
CA VAL A 71 2.89 -3.60 20.95
C VAL A 71 2.14 -3.73 19.63
N CYS A 72 2.22 -4.90 19.00
CA CYS A 72 1.72 -5.19 17.65
C CYS A 72 0.28 -4.71 17.39
N GLY A 73 -0.72 -5.25 18.10
CA GLY A 73 -2.13 -4.96 17.88
C GLY A 73 -2.48 -3.47 18.05
N PRO A 74 -2.14 -2.84 19.19
CA PRO A 74 -2.27 -1.39 19.38
C PRO A 74 -1.64 -0.58 18.25
N SER A 75 -0.40 -0.88 17.86
CA SER A 75 0.33 -0.16 16.81
C SER A 75 -0.35 -0.28 15.44
N ARG A 76 -0.74 -1.49 15.06
CA ARG A 76 -1.43 -1.77 13.78
C ARG A 76 -2.80 -1.11 13.74
N SER A 77 -3.60 -1.20 14.80
CA SER A 77 -4.91 -0.56 14.85
C SER A 77 -4.80 0.97 14.74
N ALA A 78 -3.77 1.57 15.36
CA ALA A 78 -3.53 3.01 15.29
C ALA A 78 -3.10 3.46 13.90
N LEU A 79 -2.23 2.68 13.23
CA LEU A 79 -1.84 2.93 11.84
C LEU A 79 -3.05 2.87 10.90
N LEU A 80 -3.90 1.85 11.06
CA LEU A 80 -5.05 1.62 10.18
C LEU A 80 -6.11 2.72 10.33
N THR A 81 -6.39 3.15 11.56
CA THR A 81 -7.52 4.03 11.88
C THR A 81 -7.13 5.50 12.08
N GLY A 82 -5.85 5.80 12.28
CA GLY A 82 -5.37 7.12 12.70
C GLY A 82 -5.78 7.51 14.11
N ARG A 83 -6.23 6.55 14.93
CA ARG A 83 -6.76 6.79 16.30
C ARG A 83 -5.88 6.14 17.35
N TYR A 84 -5.91 6.70 18.56
CA TYR A 84 -5.22 6.11 19.69
C TYR A 84 -5.78 4.72 20.04
N PRO A 85 -4.95 3.75 20.49
CA PRO A 85 -5.39 2.39 20.82
C PRO A 85 -6.46 2.29 21.90
N GLN A 86 -6.54 3.29 22.80
CA GLN A 86 -7.62 3.41 23.79
C GLN A 86 -9.00 3.51 23.12
N ILE A 87 -9.03 3.97 21.87
CA ILE A 87 -10.24 4.15 21.08
C ILE A 87 -10.37 3.03 20.04
N SER A 88 -9.30 2.71 19.31
CA SER A 88 -9.31 1.67 18.27
C SER A 88 -9.25 0.24 18.84
N LEU A 89 -9.05 0.06 20.14
CA LEU A 89 -9.04 -1.22 20.88
C LEU A 89 -8.00 -2.27 20.44
N GLY A 90 -6.94 -1.87 19.72
CA GLY A 90 -5.78 -2.72 19.45
C GLY A 90 -6.12 -4.04 18.73
N TRP A 91 -5.78 -5.18 19.33
CA TRP A 91 -6.09 -6.51 18.78
C TRP A 91 -7.59 -6.75 18.60
N SER A 92 -8.43 -6.04 19.35
CA SER A 92 -9.88 -6.15 19.31
C SER A 92 -10.54 -5.06 18.47
N MET A 93 -9.84 -4.52 17.45
CA MET A 93 -10.35 -3.47 16.57
C MET A 93 -11.81 -3.74 16.16
N PRO A 94 -12.75 -2.85 16.51
CA PRO A 94 -14.15 -3.02 16.16
C PRO A 94 -14.35 -3.02 14.64
N ALA A 95 -15.32 -3.79 14.15
CA ALA A 95 -15.64 -3.84 12.72
C ALA A 95 -16.16 -2.50 12.17
N ASN A 96 -16.62 -1.60 13.03
CA ASN A 96 -17.14 -0.28 12.67
C ASN A 96 -16.09 0.85 12.77
N GLU A 97 -14.84 0.56 13.13
CA GLU A 97 -13.75 1.50 12.90
C GLU A 97 -13.50 1.64 11.40
N ILE A 98 -13.10 2.83 10.95
CA ILE A 98 -12.86 3.11 9.52
C ILE A 98 -11.35 3.13 9.30
N THR A 99 -10.86 2.26 8.43
CA THR A 99 -9.44 2.25 8.08
C THR A 99 -9.10 3.22 6.95
N PHE A 100 -7.83 3.59 6.82
CA PHE A 100 -7.36 4.36 5.67
C PHE A 100 -7.64 3.62 4.34
N ALA A 101 -7.63 2.28 4.35
CA ALA A 101 -7.86 1.47 3.16
C ALA A 101 -9.29 1.65 2.64
N GLU A 102 -10.29 1.68 3.52
CA GLU A 102 -11.67 1.98 3.15
C GLU A 102 -11.83 3.38 2.57
N LEU A 103 -11.11 4.36 3.11
CA LEU A 103 -11.16 5.75 2.65
C LEU A 103 -10.55 5.89 1.25
N ILE A 104 -9.34 5.34 1.02
CA ILE A 104 -8.68 5.47 -0.28
C ILE A 104 -9.38 4.64 -1.36
N ARG A 105 -9.99 3.50 -1.00
CA ARG A 105 -10.80 2.69 -1.91
C ARG A 105 -11.98 3.47 -2.48
N LYS A 106 -12.64 4.31 -1.68
CA LYS A 106 -13.75 5.18 -2.13
C LYS A 106 -13.32 6.20 -3.19
N VAL A 107 -12.04 6.56 -3.26
CA VAL A 107 -11.50 7.49 -4.27
C VAL A 107 -10.78 6.76 -5.42
N GLY A 108 -10.99 5.44 -5.55
CA GLY A 108 -10.58 4.64 -6.70
C GLY A 108 -9.21 3.99 -6.58
N TYR A 109 -8.63 3.91 -5.39
CA TYR A 109 -7.46 3.06 -5.17
C TYR A 109 -7.85 1.58 -5.13
N GLN A 110 -7.03 0.75 -5.76
CA GLN A 110 -7.02 -0.68 -5.49
C GLN A 110 -6.15 -0.94 -4.26
N THR A 111 -6.65 -1.74 -3.32
CA THR A 111 -6.00 -1.95 -2.02
C THR A 111 -5.59 -3.42 -1.83
N ALA A 112 -4.39 -3.64 -1.28
CA ALA A 112 -3.91 -4.97 -0.94
C ALA A 112 -3.18 -4.94 0.41
N CYS A 113 -3.34 -6.01 1.19
CA CYS A 113 -2.62 -6.22 2.45
C CYS A 113 -1.83 -7.53 2.35
N ILE A 114 -0.52 -7.50 2.60
CA ILE A 114 0.33 -8.70 2.58
C ILE A 114 1.08 -8.78 3.89
N GLY A 115 1.06 -9.97 4.51
CA GLY A 115 1.74 -10.23 5.78
C GLY A 115 0.81 -10.27 6.98
N LYS A 116 1.26 -9.74 8.11
CA LYS A 116 0.57 -9.85 9.40
C LYS A 116 -0.54 -8.81 9.54
N TRP A 117 -1.74 -9.25 9.91
CA TRP A 117 -2.88 -8.38 10.19
C TRP A 117 -3.00 -8.01 11.67
N ASP A 118 -3.10 -9.00 12.58
CA ASP A 118 -3.03 -8.89 14.05
C ASP A 118 -3.92 -7.79 14.69
N VAL A 119 -5.10 -7.50 14.12
CA VAL A 119 -6.14 -6.63 14.72
C VAL A 119 -7.52 -7.28 14.78
N SER A 120 -7.58 -8.60 14.59
CA SER A 120 -8.79 -9.45 14.67
C SER A 120 -8.68 -10.52 15.76
N ASN A 121 -8.02 -10.21 16.87
CA ASN A 121 -7.75 -11.12 17.99
C ASN A 121 -7.07 -12.43 17.55
N ARG A 122 -6.26 -12.37 16.47
CA ARG A 122 -5.57 -13.53 15.89
C ARG A 122 -6.54 -14.63 15.43
N ARG A 123 -7.75 -14.26 15.03
CA ARG A 123 -8.83 -15.18 14.62
C ARG A 123 -9.47 -14.73 13.31
N PRO A 124 -10.04 -15.65 12.50
CA PRO A 124 -10.77 -15.33 11.28
C PRO A 124 -12.16 -14.77 11.59
N ILE A 125 -12.21 -13.61 12.24
CA ILE A 125 -13.44 -12.88 12.51
C ILE A 125 -13.74 -12.05 11.25
N ILE A 126 -14.64 -12.54 10.39
CA ILE A 126 -14.83 -12.08 9.01
C ILE A 126 -15.00 -10.56 8.89
N ASP A 127 -15.82 -9.93 9.74
CA ASP A 127 -16.07 -8.49 9.76
C ASP A 127 -14.86 -7.64 10.21
N ARG A 128 -13.82 -8.29 10.73
CA ARG A 128 -12.55 -7.68 11.17
C ARG A 128 -11.35 -8.16 10.37
N MET A 129 -11.54 -9.00 9.34
CA MET A 129 -10.49 -9.39 8.42
C MET A 129 -10.20 -8.28 7.40
N PRO A 130 -9.00 -8.27 6.77
CA PRO A 130 -8.61 -7.19 5.87
C PRO A 130 -9.63 -6.88 4.76
N ASN A 131 -10.29 -7.89 4.20
CA ASN A 131 -11.29 -7.69 3.15
C ASN A 131 -12.54 -6.95 3.60
N ALA A 132 -12.95 -7.12 4.87
CA ALA A 132 -14.02 -6.32 5.47
C ALA A 132 -13.57 -4.91 5.86
N GLN A 133 -12.26 -4.69 5.93
CA GLN A 133 -11.59 -3.47 6.40
C GLN A 133 -10.91 -2.73 5.24
N GLY A 134 -11.52 -2.78 4.05
CA GLY A 134 -11.16 -1.94 2.91
C GLY A 134 -10.04 -2.45 2.00
N PHE A 135 -9.49 -3.65 2.24
CA PHE A 135 -8.51 -4.27 1.34
C PHE A 135 -9.17 -5.17 0.28
N ASP A 136 -8.99 -4.89 -1.00
CA ASP A 136 -9.54 -5.73 -2.07
C ASP A 136 -8.89 -7.13 -2.11
N TYR A 137 -7.61 -7.22 -1.71
CA TYR A 137 -6.88 -8.49 -1.63
C TYR A 137 -6.11 -8.62 -0.31
N PHE A 138 -6.09 -9.82 0.26
CA PHE A 138 -5.25 -10.16 1.40
C PHE A 138 -4.50 -11.46 1.19
N TYR A 139 -3.23 -11.48 1.58
CA TYR A 139 -2.51 -12.71 1.83
C TYR A 139 -1.63 -12.59 3.08
N GLY A 140 -1.86 -13.43 4.07
CA GLY A 140 -0.95 -13.55 5.20
C GLY A 140 -1.58 -14.04 6.49
N ALA A 141 -0.95 -13.71 7.60
CA ALA A 141 -1.30 -14.24 8.91
C ALA A 141 -2.22 -13.29 9.69
N LEU A 142 -3.22 -13.83 10.38
CA LEU A 142 -4.09 -13.04 11.24
C LEU A 142 -3.48 -12.75 12.62
N GLY A 143 -2.36 -13.38 12.96
CA GLY A 143 -1.68 -13.21 14.23
C GLY A 143 -0.16 -13.29 14.10
N ALA A 144 0.50 -13.29 15.26
CA ALA A 144 1.94 -13.39 15.36
C ALA A 144 2.46 -14.80 15.04
N ASN A 145 3.76 -14.89 14.76
CA ASN A 145 4.49 -16.11 14.43
C ASN A 145 5.23 -16.74 15.62
N ASP A 146 4.94 -16.28 16.84
CA ASP A 146 5.64 -16.63 18.09
C ASP A 146 5.64 -18.14 18.42
N ALA A 147 4.67 -18.90 17.88
CA ALA A 147 4.51 -20.33 18.13
C ALA A 147 5.35 -21.22 17.20
N GLY A 148 6.23 -20.63 16.35
CA GLY A 148 7.03 -21.37 15.37
C GLY A 148 6.23 -21.96 14.21
N ARG A 149 4.93 -21.63 14.11
CA ARG A 149 4.06 -22.00 13.01
C ARG A 149 3.14 -20.84 12.66
N VAL A 150 3.02 -20.55 11.38
CA VAL A 150 2.22 -19.45 10.84
C VAL A 150 1.14 -20.01 9.93
N LYS A 151 -0.12 -19.74 10.28
CA LYS A 151 -1.28 -20.05 9.43
C LYS A 151 -1.60 -18.83 8.55
N PHE A 152 -1.77 -19.07 7.25
CA PHE A 152 -2.09 -18.06 6.27
C PHE A 152 -3.55 -18.10 5.86
N HIS A 153 -4.05 -16.95 5.45
CA HIS A 153 -5.31 -16.83 4.74
C HIS A 153 -5.04 -16.08 3.43
N GLU A 154 -5.78 -16.46 2.39
CA GLU A 154 -5.87 -15.72 1.14
C GLU A 154 -7.31 -15.23 1.04
N ASN A 155 -7.45 -13.91 1.17
CA ASN A 155 -8.71 -13.28 1.51
C ASN A 155 -9.32 -13.88 2.80
N ASN A 156 -10.56 -14.37 2.74
CA ASN A 156 -11.27 -14.94 3.89
C ASN A 156 -11.06 -16.46 4.04
N GLU A 157 -10.26 -17.08 3.16
CA GLU A 157 -10.10 -18.52 3.10
C GLU A 157 -8.74 -18.97 3.64
N ASP A 158 -8.69 -20.18 4.20
CA ASP A 158 -7.45 -20.80 4.65
C ASP A 158 -6.49 -21.03 3.46
N ALA A 159 -5.24 -20.57 3.59
CA ALA A 159 -4.22 -20.65 2.53
C ALA A 159 -2.96 -21.43 2.94
N GLY A 160 -3.12 -22.35 3.89
CA GLY A 160 -2.06 -23.23 4.37
C GLY A 160 -1.29 -22.67 5.58
N MET A 161 -0.13 -23.26 5.85
CA MET A 161 0.72 -22.89 6.98
C MET A 161 2.19 -23.24 6.70
N THR A 162 3.10 -22.61 7.44
CA THR A 162 4.54 -22.94 7.44
C THR A 162 5.11 -22.87 8.84
N ASP A 163 6.12 -23.70 9.13
CA ASP A 163 7.00 -23.60 10.30
C ASP A 163 8.42 -23.08 9.93
N ASP A 164 8.72 -22.92 8.64
CA ASP A 164 9.93 -22.27 8.17
C ASP A 164 9.78 -20.74 8.21
N MET A 165 10.26 -20.14 9.31
CA MET A 165 10.21 -18.68 9.49
C MET A 165 11.11 -17.92 8.50
N GLY A 166 12.17 -18.57 8.01
CA GLY A 166 13.13 -17.95 7.08
C GLY A 166 12.58 -17.75 5.66
N SER A 167 11.54 -18.49 5.28
CA SER A 167 10.89 -18.33 3.97
C SER A 167 9.80 -17.27 3.94
N LEU A 168 9.31 -16.79 5.10
CA LEU A 168 8.20 -15.83 5.17
C LEU A 168 8.45 -14.58 4.33
N THR A 169 9.65 -14.02 4.39
CA THR A 169 10.03 -12.84 3.59
C THR A 169 9.91 -13.13 2.10
N ARG A 170 10.41 -14.28 1.63
CA ARG A 170 10.32 -14.66 0.21
C ARG A 170 8.88 -14.90 -0.22
N LEU A 171 8.09 -15.56 0.63
CA LEU A 171 6.68 -15.84 0.38
C LEU A 171 5.87 -14.55 0.22
N TYR A 172 6.03 -13.60 1.15
CA TYR A 172 5.33 -12.32 1.08
C TYR A 172 5.78 -11.48 -0.11
N ILE A 173 7.08 -11.50 -0.44
CA ILE A 173 7.60 -10.87 -1.66
C ILE A 173 6.96 -11.48 -2.90
N ASP A 174 6.95 -12.81 -3.04
CA ASP A 174 6.38 -13.50 -4.19
C ASP A 174 4.91 -13.12 -4.36
N LYS A 175 4.12 -13.18 -3.27
CA LYS A 175 2.72 -12.78 -3.27
C LYS A 175 2.53 -11.31 -3.63
N THR A 176 3.40 -10.42 -3.16
CA THR A 176 3.37 -8.99 -3.54
C THR A 176 3.66 -8.81 -5.03
N THR A 177 4.66 -9.51 -5.59
CA THR A 177 5.03 -9.35 -7.01
C THR A 177 3.97 -9.88 -7.97
N ARG A 178 3.14 -10.83 -7.53
CA ARG A 178 2.05 -11.44 -8.29
C ARG A 178 0.68 -10.79 -8.05
N LEU A 179 0.63 -9.68 -7.30
CA LEU A 179 -0.62 -8.97 -7.08
C LEU A 179 -1.24 -8.57 -8.43
N PRO A 180 -2.51 -8.91 -8.67
CA PRO A 180 -3.21 -8.46 -9.86
C PRO A 180 -3.45 -6.96 -9.73
N VAL A 181 -2.69 -6.10 -10.41
CA VAL A 181 -2.87 -4.64 -10.34
C VAL A 181 -3.64 -4.16 -11.57
N ARG A 182 -4.65 -3.32 -11.36
CA ARG A 182 -5.25 -2.53 -12.46
C ARG A 182 -4.23 -1.49 -12.92
N VAL A 183 -3.66 -1.70 -14.11
CA VAL A 183 -2.80 -0.68 -14.73
C VAL A 183 -3.68 0.29 -15.50
N GLN A 184 -3.74 1.54 -15.03
CA GLN A 184 -4.22 2.63 -15.85
C GLN A 184 -3.11 2.98 -16.84
N GLN A 185 -3.24 2.57 -18.11
CA GLN A 185 -2.36 3.08 -19.15
C GLN A 185 -2.61 4.58 -19.27
N TYR A 186 -1.73 5.40 -18.69
CA TYR A 186 -1.61 6.78 -19.13
C TYR A 186 -0.97 6.75 -20.52
N GLY A 187 -1.80 6.59 -21.55
CA GLY A 187 -1.39 6.78 -22.93
C GLY A 187 -0.90 8.22 -23.06
N PHE A 188 0.41 8.42 -23.16
CA PHE A 188 0.94 9.66 -23.71
C PHE A 188 0.29 9.84 -25.10
N PRO A 189 -0.36 10.97 -25.40
CA PRO A 189 -0.92 11.18 -26.72
C PRO A 189 0.22 11.10 -27.73
N ARG A 190 0.20 10.07 -28.60
CA ARG A 190 1.02 10.08 -29.81
C ARG A 190 0.59 11.30 -30.62
N LYS A 191 1.55 12.01 -31.23
CA LYS A 191 1.39 13.25 -32.01
C LYS A 191 0.41 13.21 -33.21
N SER A 192 -0.41 12.19 -33.37
CA SER A 192 -1.44 12.10 -34.41
C SER A 192 -2.81 12.14 -33.74
N GLY A 193 -3.55 13.24 -33.91
CA GLY A 193 -4.83 13.57 -33.27
C GLY A 193 -5.97 12.58 -33.49
N GLY A 194 -5.87 11.40 -32.88
CA GLY A 194 -6.95 10.43 -32.76
C GLY A 194 -7.69 10.59 -31.44
N GLN A 195 -9.01 10.47 -31.47
CA GLN A 195 -9.90 10.47 -30.32
C GLN A 195 -9.49 9.34 -29.35
N PRO A 196 -9.43 9.58 -28.02
CA PRO A 196 -9.06 8.55 -27.06
C PRO A 196 -10.06 7.38 -27.15
N PRO A 197 -9.59 6.12 -27.07
CA PRO A 197 -10.47 4.98 -27.20
C PRO A 197 -11.49 4.97 -26.06
N LEU A 198 -12.76 4.88 -26.42
CA LEU A 198 -13.85 4.58 -25.51
C LEU A 198 -13.88 3.06 -25.31
N LEU A 199 -13.61 2.63 -24.07
CA LEU A 199 -13.85 1.35 -23.39
C LEU A 199 -12.60 0.96 -22.58
N GLU A 200 -12.79 0.87 -21.25
CA GLU A 200 -11.77 0.53 -20.27
C GLU A 200 -11.32 -0.93 -20.43
N GLU A 201 -10.29 -1.16 -21.26
CA GLU A 201 -9.55 -2.43 -21.25
C GLU A 201 -8.61 -2.45 -20.03
N TYR A 202 -9.06 -3.07 -18.93
CA TYR A 202 -8.20 -3.39 -17.80
C TYR A 202 -7.34 -4.61 -18.15
N THR A 203 -6.03 -4.42 -18.29
CA THR A 203 -5.09 -5.54 -18.34
C THR A 203 -4.61 -5.83 -16.92
N TYR A 204 -4.71 -7.09 -16.48
CA TYR A 204 -4.04 -7.55 -15.27
C TYR A 204 -2.58 -7.79 -15.60
N SER A 205 -1.68 -6.96 -15.09
CA SER A 205 -0.26 -7.26 -15.07
C SER A 205 0.24 -7.36 -13.63
N ASN A 206 1.16 -8.28 -13.43
CA ASN A 206 1.80 -8.48 -12.13
C ASN A 206 2.69 -7.27 -11.82
N VAL A 207 2.83 -6.90 -10.54
CA VAL A 207 3.72 -5.81 -10.09
C VAL A 207 5.10 -5.94 -10.75
N LYS A 208 5.65 -7.17 -10.81
CA LYS A 208 6.94 -7.49 -11.44
C LYS A 208 7.10 -6.91 -12.85
N THR A 209 6.05 -7.01 -13.67
CA THR A 209 6.01 -6.51 -15.05
C THR A 209 5.90 -4.99 -15.11
N ASN A 210 5.26 -4.36 -14.12
CA ASN A 210 5.02 -2.92 -14.08
C ASN A 210 6.18 -2.09 -13.50
N ILE A 211 7.03 -2.70 -12.66
CA ILE A 211 8.21 -2.03 -12.08
C ILE A 211 9.53 -2.40 -12.77
N GLY A 212 9.48 -3.14 -13.89
CA GLY A 212 10.66 -3.44 -14.72
C GLY A 212 11.68 -4.39 -14.06
N LEU A 213 11.23 -5.29 -13.17
CA LEU A 213 12.12 -6.27 -12.55
C LEU A 213 12.29 -7.51 -13.45
N GLU A 214 13.49 -7.71 -14.00
CA GLU A 214 13.89 -8.93 -14.71
C GLU A 214 14.85 -9.77 -13.86
N GLY A 215 14.71 -11.10 -13.89
CA GLY A 215 15.66 -12.03 -13.23
C GLY A 215 15.39 -12.34 -11.75
N ASN A 216 16.42 -12.92 -11.09
CA ASN A 216 16.46 -13.33 -9.68
C ASN A 216 16.78 -12.15 -8.74
N ASP A 217 16.19 -10.99 -8.98
CA ASP A 217 16.37 -9.80 -8.15
C ASP A 217 15.56 -9.89 -6.85
N PHE A 218 15.94 -10.82 -5.97
CA PHE A 218 15.62 -10.81 -4.54
C PHE A 218 16.78 -11.36 -3.71
#